data_AF-A0A6N9R5V8-F1
#
_entry.id   AF-A0A6N9R5V8-F1
#
_cell.length_a   1.000
_cell.length_b   1.000
_cell.length_c   1.000
_cell.angle_alpha   90.00
_cell.angle_beta   90.00
_cell.angle_gamma   90.00
#
_symmetry.space_group_name_H-M   'P 1'
#
loop_
_entity.id
_entity.type
_entity.pdbx_description
1 polymer ?
#
loop_
_entity_poly.entity_id
_entity_poly.type
_entity_poly.pdbx_seq_one_letter_code
_entity_poly.pdbx_strand_id
1 'polypeptide(L)'
;MEHGVPLIVGVGLTDHARKSHWPARLDLAQSASGLVLALFMWGHMAFVSSILLGKDAMWTVTKFFEGYFFFGRSHPWIVSIVVAMVIALVVTHALLALRKFPINYLQFSSFRGHMRMMRHEDTTLWYWQVLTGFALFFLASVHLYIMLTRPDRIGPFESADRVWSDHFWPLYIVLLLAVELHGGIGLYRLAVKWGWFGSADAKAMRRRLKLAKWALTAFFLVLGFATLAAYIRIGVEHSDRYGERYVPAQLQTSPVPAPAGGDLRSPR
;
A
#
# COMPACT_ATOMS: atom_id res chain seq x y z
N MET A 1 10.24 13.07 -70.36
CA MET A 1 11.03 13.52 -69.19
C MET A 1 10.47 12.76 -67.99
N GLU A 2 11.06 11.60 -67.68
CA GLU A 2 10.67 10.80 -66.52
C GLU A 2 11.38 11.32 -65.28
N HIS A 3 10.62 11.77 -64.28
CA HIS A 3 11.14 12.13 -62.97
C HIS A 3 11.30 10.85 -62.13
N GLY A 4 12.50 10.27 -62.18
CA GLY A 4 12.90 9.21 -61.24
C GLY A 4 13.05 9.77 -59.82
N VAL A 5 12.26 9.26 -58.88
CA VAL A 5 12.41 9.54 -57.45
C VAL A 5 13.72 8.91 -56.98
N PRO A 6 14.64 9.66 -56.34
CA PRO A 6 15.85 9.08 -55.79
C PRO A 6 15.49 8.20 -54.59
N LEU A 7 15.60 6.88 -54.79
CA LEU A 7 15.68 5.91 -53.70
C LEU A 7 16.83 6.33 -52.79
N ILE A 8 16.51 6.60 -51.53
CA ILE A 8 17.49 6.89 -50.48
C ILE A 8 18.48 5.72 -50.42
N VAL A 9 19.73 6.01 -50.78
CA VAL A 9 20.86 5.09 -50.66
C VAL A 9 21.03 4.73 -49.19
N GLY A 10 20.79 3.46 -48.84
CA GLY A 10 21.14 2.92 -47.51
C GLY A 10 20.16 1.95 -46.87
N VAL A 11 18.97 1.72 -47.40
CA VAL A 11 18.04 0.71 -46.84
C VAL A 11 18.06 -0.53 -47.73
N GLY A 12 18.83 -1.54 -47.30
CA GLY A 12 18.77 -2.85 -47.91
C GLY A 12 17.36 -3.44 -47.79
N LEU A 13 16.86 -4.05 -48.87
CA LEU A 13 15.57 -4.74 -48.94
C LEU A 13 15.45 -5.96 -48.00
N THR A 14 16.46 -6.19 -47.15
CA THR A 14 16.57 -7.28 -46.18
C THR A 14 16.46 -6.83 -44.72
N ASP A 15 16.40 -5.52 -44.43
CA ASP A 15 16.14 -5.03 -43.08
C ASP A 15 14.62 -5.00 -42.82
N HIS A 16 14.07 -6.16 -42.44
CA HIS A 16 12.73 -6.19 -41.84
C HIS A 16 12.73 -5.28 -40.60
N ALA A 17 12.00 -4.17 -40.66
CA ALA A 17 11.82 -3.27 -39.53
C ALA A 17 11.36 -4.06 -38.29
N ARG A 18 12.28 -4.24 -37.33
CA ARG A 18 12.00 -5.00 -36.11
C ARG A 18 10.96 -4.26 -35.28
N LYS A 19 9.99 -5.00 -34.73
CA LYS A 19 8.98 -4.42 -33.82
C LYS A 19 9.66 -3.89 -32.56
N SER A 20 9.14 -2.78 -32.04
CA SER A 20 9.66 -2.19 -30.80
C SER A 20 9.52 -3.11 -29.59
N HIS A 21 10.53 -3.14 -28.73
CA HIS A 21 10.50 -3.88 -27.46
C HIS A 21 9.74 -3.16 -26.33
N TRP A 22 9.30 -1.91 -26.54
CA TRP A 22 8.61 -1.11 -25.52
C TRP A 22 7.37 -1.78 -24.92
N PRO A 23 6.47 -2.43 -25.69
CA PRO A 23 5.31 -3.11 -25.10
C PRO A 23 5.70 -4.18 -24.07
N ALA A 24 6.75 -4.96 -24.34
CA ALA A 24 7.25 -5.97 -23.41
C ALA A 24 7.84 -5.36 -22.14
N ARG A 25 8.65 -4.29 -22.29
CA ARG A 25 9.24 -3.56 -21.15
C ARG A 25 8.16 -2.97 -20.25
N LEU A 26 7.11 -2.39 -20.84
CA LEU A 26 6.03 -1.78 -20.08
C LEU A 26 5.12 -2.82 -19.40
N ASP A 27 4.98 -4.01 -19.97
CA ASP A 27 4.22 -5.11 -19.36
C ASP A 27 4.99 -5.73 -18.17
N LEU A 28 6.32 -5.84 -18.29
CA LEU A 28 7.21 -6.22 -17.20
C LEU A 28 7.20 -5.18 -16.08
N ALA A 29 7.33 -3.88 -16.41
CA ALA A 29 7.30 -2.80 -15.42
C ALA A 29 5.96 -2.72 -14.67
N GLN A 30 4.83 -2.94 -15.35
CA GLN A 30 3.50 -2.98 -14.71
C GLN A 30 3.41 -4.14 -13.72
N SER A 31 3.95 -5.30 -14.11
CA SER A 31 3.97 -6.53 -13.31
C SER A 31 4.87 -6.39 -12.09
N ALA A 32 6.07 -5.86 -12.27
CA ALA A 32 7.05 -5.65 -11.20
C ALA A 32 6.57 -4.59 -10.19
N SER A 33 6.07 -3.44 -10.67
CA SER A 33 5.53 -2.41 -9.77
C SER A 33 4.35 -2.93 -8.93
N GLY A 34 3.45 -3.72 -9.53
CA GLY A 34 2.35 -4.35 -8.81
C GLY A 34 2.83 -5.36 -7.75
N LEU A 35 3.86 -6.15 -8.04
CA LEU A 35 4.46 -7.08 -7.08
C LEU A 35 5.07 -6.32 -5.89
N VAL A 36 5.89 -5.31 -6.15
CA VAL A 36 6.55 -4.52 -5.09
C VAL A 36 5.51 -3.83 -4.21
N LEU A 37 4.46 -3.26 -4.79
CA LEU A 37 3.36 -2.65 -4.02
C LEU A 37 2.63 -3.69 -3.15
N ALA A 38 2.38 -4.88 -3.66
CA ALA A 38 1.70 -5.91 -2.89
C ALA A 38 2.54 -6.42 -1.71
N LEU A 39 3.86 -6.61 -1.93
CA LEU A 39 4.80 -6.96 -0.85
C LEU A 39 4.92 -5.82 0.18
N PHE A 40 4.97 -4.57 -0.28
CA PHE A 40 4.91 -3.40 0.59
C PHE A 40 3.64 -3.42 1.44
N MET A 41 2.48 -3.72 0.86
CA MET A 41 1.22 -3.78 1.61
C MET A 41 1.22 -4.90 2.66
N TRP A 42 1.81 -6.06 2.42
CA TRP A 42 1.96 -7.09 3.45
C TRP A 42 2.85 -6.63 4.61
N GLY A 43 3.99 -6.02 4.31
CA GLY A 43 4.85 -5.42 5.33
C GLY A 43 4.12 -4.32 6.10
N HIS A 44 3.43 -3.44 5.39
CA HIS A 44 2.61 -2.38 5.97
C HIS A 44 1.56 -2.92 6.95
N MET A 45 0.78 -3.93 6.54
CA MET A 45 -0.21 -4.57 7.42
C MET A 45 0.46 -5.18 8.65
N ALA A 46 1.61 -5.85 8.50
CA ALA A 46 2.37 -6.40 9.62
C ALA A 46 2.81 -5.30 10.61
N PHE A 47 3.42 -4.22 10.12
CA PHE A 47 3.92 -3.14 10.98
C PHE A 47 2.81 -2.33 11.65
N VAL A 48 1.74 -1.99 10.92
CA VAL A 48 0.61 -1.23 11.48
C VAL A 48 -0.20 -2.07 12.48
N SER A 49 -0.27 -3.40 12.28
CA SER A 49 -0.94 -4.30 13.23
C SER A 49 -0.18 -4.54 14.54
N SER A 50 1.05 -4.04 14.68
CA SER A 50 1.82 -4.14 15.93
C SER A 50 1.10 -3.50 17.13
N ILE A 51 0.15 -2.59 16.89
CA ILE A 51 -0.72 -2.04 17.94
C ILE A 51 -1.54 -3.11 18.68
N LEU A 52 -1.82 -4.25 18.03
CA LEU A 52 -2.51 -5.38 18.67
C LEU A 52 -1.66 -6.05 19.75
N LEU A 53 -0.34 -5.88 19.69
CA LEU A 53 0.60 -6.35 20.73
C LEU A 53 0.77 -5.32 21.87
N GLY A 54 0.24 -4.11 21.70
CA GLY A 54 0.28 -3.03 22.68
C GLY A 54 0.80 -1.71 22.12
N LYS A 55 0.56 -0.62 22.87
CA LYS A 55 0.99 0.74 22.51
C LYS A 55 2.52 0.86 22.45
N ASP A 56 3.25 0.24 23.39
CA ASP A 56 4.72 0.20 23.37
C ASP A 56 5.30 -0.52 22.14
N ALA A 57 4.64 -1.58 21.66
CA ALA A 57 5.07 -2.31 20.46
C ALA A 57 4.95 -1.42 19.21
N MET A 58 3.81 -0.76 19.02
CA MET A 58 3.60 0.20 17.93
C MET A 58 4.55 1.40 18.02
N TRP A 59 4.80 1.91 19.23
CA TRP A 59 5.78 2.96 19.45
C TRP A 59 7.18 2.51 19.02
N THR A 60 7.61 1.31 19.44
CA THR A 60 8.92 0.74 19.08
C THR A 60 9.08 0.61 17.58
N VAL A 61 8.08 0.06 16.88
CA VAL A 61 8.07 -0.06 15.42
C VAL A 61 8.15 1.31 14.76
N THR A 62 7.40 2.29 15.25
CA THR A 62 7.43 3.65 14.72
C THR A 62 8.82 4.28 14.86
N LYS A 63 9.42 4.18 16.05
CA LYS A 63 10.76 4.72 16.33
C LYS A 63 11.86 4.01 15.55
N PHE A 64 11.70 2.74 15.25
CA PHE A 64 12.58 2.02 14.33
C PHE A 64 12.59 2.68 12.94
N PHE A 65 11.41 2.95 12.35
CA PHE A 65 11.32 3.61 11.03
C PHE A 65 11.79 5.08 11.03
N GLU A 66 11.74 5.75 12.18
CA GLU A 66 12.31 7.09 12.36
C GLU A 66 13.83 7.08 12.63
N GLY A 67 14.47 5.90 12.63
CA GLY A 67 15.91 5.73 12.83
C GLY A 67 16.39 5.89 14.28
N TYR A 68 15.49 5.90 15.25
CA TYR A 68 15.81 6.17 16.66
C TYR A 68 16.91 5.26 17.22
N PHE A 69 16.85 3.96 16.93
CA PHE A 69 17.82 2.97 17.44
C PHE A 69 19.21 3.06 16.79
N PHE A 70 19.36 3.81 15.70
CA PHE A 70 20.64 4.01 15.01
C PHE A 70 21.24 5.39 15.31
N PHE A 71 20.40 6.42 15.45
CA PHE A 71 20.84 7.81 15.61
C PHE A 71 20.66 8.36 17.02
N GLY A 72 20.04 7.62 17.93
CA GLY A 72 19.71 8.05 19.30
C GLY A 72 18.61 9.11 19.39
N ARG A 73 18.03 9.52 18.26
CA ARG A 73 16.95 10.52 18.15
C ARG A 73 16.02 10.20 16.99
N SER A 74 14.75 10.56 17.11
CA SER A 74 13.75 10.40 16.05
C SER A 74 13.97 11.36 14.90
N HIS A 75 13.88 10.85 13.67
CA HIS A 75 13.85 11.62 12.44
C HIS A 75 12.62 11.28 11.59
N PRO A 76 11.44 11.89 11.87
CA PRO A 76 10.20 11.59 11.14
C PRO A 76 10.29 11.83 9.63
N TRP A 77 11.13 12.78 9.18
CA TRP A 77 11.34 13.05 7.75
C TRP A 77 11.88 11.85 6.96
N ILE A 78 12.53 10.87 7.62
CA ILE A 78 12.93 9.61 6.97
C ILE A 78 11.69 8.88 6.43
N VAL A 79 10.61 8.86 7.22
CA VAL A 79 9.34 8.27 6.80
C VAL A 79 8.75 9.02 5.61
N SER A 80 8.83 10.36 5.57
CA SER A 80 8.40 11.14 4.40
C SER A 80 9.12 10.72 3.12
N ILE A 81 10.44 10.47 3.17
CA ILE A 81 11.20 10.00 2.00
C ILE A 81 10.71 8.63 1.55
N VAL A 82 10.51 7.70 2.49
CA VAL A 82 9.96 6.37 2.18
C VAL A 82 8.57 6.49 1.53
N VAL A 83 7.68 7.31 2.10
CA VAL A 83 6.35 7.55 1.55
C VAL A 83 6.42 8.19 0.16
N ALA A 84 7.33 9.14 -0.08
CA ALA A 84 7.53 9.73 -1.39
C ALA A 84 7.95 8.69 -2.45
N MET A 85 8.82 7.74 -2.10
CA MET A 85 9.18 6.62 -2.99
C MET A 85 7.98 5.71 -3.26
N VAL A 86 7.17 5.41 -2.24
CA VAL A 86 5.94 4.62 -2.40
C VAL A 86 4.94 5.35 -3.30
N ILE A 87 4.76 6.66 -3.14
CA ILE A 87 3.91 7.48 -4.02
C ILE A 87 4.39 7.39 -5.47
N ALA A 88 5.69 7.55 -5.72
CA ALA A 88 6.25 7.43 -7.07
C ALA A 88 5.97 6.04 -7.67
N LEU A 89 6.08 4.98 -6.86
CA LEU A 89 5.77 3.62 -7.27
C LEU A 89 4.26 3.42 -7.57
N VAL A 90 3.38 3.95 -6.71
CA VAL A 90 1.92 3.92 -6.92
C VAL A 90 1.53 4.65 -8.19
N VAL A 91 2.06 5.86 -8.41
CA VAL A 91 1.80 6.65 -9.63
C VAL A 91 2.30 5.90 -10.87
N THR A 92 3.51 5.36 -10.82
CA THR A 92 4.07 4.56 -11.93
C THR A 92 3.20 3.34 -12.23
N HIS A 93 2.80 2.61 -11.19
CA HIS A 93 1.92 1.45 -11.33
C HIS A 93 0.57 1.83 -11.95
N ALA A 94 -0.03 2.91 -11.44
CA ALA A 94 -1.32 3.43 -11.88
C ALA A 94 -1.28 3.85 -13.37
N LEU A 95 -0.28 4.62 -13.80
CA LEU A 95 -0.11 5.03 -15.20
C LEU A 95 0.02 3.80 -16.13
N LEU A 96 0.75 2.78 -15.70
CA LEU A 96 0.91 1.55 -16.49
C LEU A 96 -0.39 0.74 -16.53
N ALA A 97 -1.09 0.59 -15.40
CA ALA A 97 -2.29 -0.21 -15.27
C ALA A 97 -3.53 0.44 -15.92
N LEU A 98 -3.64 1.77 -15.92
CA LEU A 98 -4.75 2.52 -16.54
C LEU A 98 -4.91 2.21 -18.03
N ARG A 99 -3.83 1.86 -18.73
CA ARG A 99 -3.87 1.44 -20.14
C ARG A 99 -4.71 0.18 -20.38
N LYS A 100 -5.10 -0.54 -19.32
CA LYS A 100 -5.93 -1.74 -19.39
C LYS A 100 -7.41 -1.45 -19.12
N PHE A 101 -7.80 -0.21 -18.80
CA PHE A 101 -9.18 0.13 -18.49
C PHE A 101 -10.02 0.20 -19.77
N PRO A 102 -11.32 -0.16 -19.73
CA PRO A 102 -12.25 0.20 -20.81
C PRO A 102 -12.30 1.73 -20.94
N ILE A 103 -11.90 2.26 -22.09
CA ILE A 103 -11.65 3.71 -22.27
C ILE A 103 -12.82 4.48 -22.88
N ASN A 104 -13.88 3.77 -23.29
CA ASN A 104 -15.09 4.37 -23.84
C ASN A 104 -16.34 3.56 -23.50
N TYR A 105 -17.51 4.15 -23.75
CA TYR A 105 -18.80 3.53 -23.46
C TYR A 105 -18.97 2.17 -24.14
N LEU A 106 -18.58 2.04 -25.41
CA LEU A 106 -18.72 0.79 -26.17
C LEU A 106 -17.88 -0.35 -25.56
N GLN A 107 -16.62 -0.07 -25.19
CA GLN A 107 -15.76 -1.06 -24.53
C GLN A 107 -16.33 -1.46 -23.16
N PHE A 108 -16.79 -0.49 -22.38
CA PHE A 108 -17.36 -0.76 -21.07
C PHE A 108 -18.65 -1.59 -21.18
N SER A 109 -19.59 -1.19 -22.03
CA SER A 109 -20.87 -1.89 -22.21
C SER A 109 -20.67 -3.29 -22.77
N SER A 110 -19.80 -3.46 -23.77
CA SER A 110 -19.46 -4.76 -24.35
C SER A 110 -18.82 -5.70 -23.33
N PHE A 111 -17.83 -5.20 -22.58
CA PHE A 111 -17.18 -6.00 -21.53
C PHE A 111 -18.18 -6.40 -20.43
N ARG A 112 -19.02 -5.46 -19.98
CA ARG A 112 -20.06 -5.74 -18.96
C ARG A 112 -21.08 -6.76 -19.43
N GLY A 113 -21.52 -6.67 -20.68
CA GLY A 113 -22.42 -7.66 -21.30
C GLY A 113 -21.77 -9.05 -21.35
N HIS A 114 -20.54 -9.12 -21.86
CA HIS A 114 -19.77 -10.37 -21.94
C HIS A 114 -19.55 -11.00 -20.55
N MET A 115 -19.15 -10.22 -19.55
CA MET A 115 -18.92 -10.71 -18.19
C MET A 115 -20.18 -11.32 -17.57
N ARG A 116 -21.35 -10.67 -17.75
CA ARG A 116 -22.64 -11.15 -17.25
C ARG A 116 -23.09 -12.46 -17.93
N MET A 117 -22.79 -12.61 -19.22
CA MET A 117 -23.11 -13.80 -19.99
C MET A 117 -22.20 -14.98 -19.61
N MET A 118 -20.89 -14.75 -19.54
CA MET A 118 -19.89 -15.80 -19.26
C MET A 118 -19.97 -16.33 -17.82
N ARG A 119 -20.34 -15.49 -16.86
CA ARG A 119 -20.33 -15.81 -15.41
C ARG A 119 -19.01 -16.45 -14.94
N HIS A 120 -17.91 -16.07 -15.58
CA HIS A 120 -16.59 -16.61 -15.29
C HIS A 120 -15.91 -15.81 -14.16
N GLU A 121 -15.43 -16.55 -13.16
CA GLU A 121 -14.86 -15.99 -11.93
C GLU A 121 -13.70 -15.03 -12.21
N ASP A 122 -12.68 -15.44 -12.98
CA ASP A 122 -11.49 -14.59 -13.15
C ASP A 122 -11.76 -13.34 -13.98
N THR A 123 -12.73 -13.42 -14.91
CA THR A 123 -13.21 -12.25 -15.66
C THR A 123 -13.88 -11.25 -14.69
N THR A 124 -14.64 -11.77 -13.74
CA THR A 124 -15.29 -10.96 -12.70
C THR A 124 -14.27 -10.39 -11.71
N LEU A 125 -13.25 -11.16 -11.32
CA LEU A 125 -12.15 -10.68 -10.46
C LEU A 125 -11.31 -9.59 -11.14
N TRP A 126 -11.11 -9.66 -12.45
CA TRP A 126 -10.49 -8.58 -13.22
C TRP A 126 -11.33 -7.30 -13.19
N TYR A 127 -12.65 -7.41 -13.34
CA TYR A 127 -13.55 -6.26 -13.21
C TYR A 127 -13.49 -5.63 -11.82
N TRP A 128 -13.48 -6.45 -10.76
CA TRP A 128 -13.30 -5.96 -9.38
C TRP A 128 -11.99 -5.21 -9.20
N GLN A 129 -10.93 -5.65 -9.87
CA GLN A 129 -9.66 -4.95 -9.84
C GLN A 129 -9.67 -3.58 -10.52
N VAL A 130 -10.39 -3.46 -11.64
CA VAL A 130 -10.58 -2.15 -12.29
C VAL A 130 -11.33 -1.22 -11.33
N LEU A 131 -12.39 -1.72 -10.69
CA LEU A 131 -13.19 -0.96 -9.74
C LEU A 131 -12.38 -0.52 -8.50
N THR A 132 -11.67 -1.45 -7.85
CA THR A 132 -10.85 -1.11 -6.68
C THR A 132 -9.64 -0.28 -7.05
N GLY A 133 -9.01 -0.53 -8.20
CA GLY A 133 -7.91 0.28 -8.71
C GLY A 133 -8.33 1.72 -8.97
N PHE A 134 -9.52 1.93 -9.53
CA PHE A 134 -10.09 3.25 -9.69
C PHE A 134 -10.39 3.93 -8.35
N ALA A 135 -11.01 3.21 -7.39
CA ALA A 135 -11.28 3.74 -6.05
C ALA A 135 -9.99 4.17 -5.31
N LEU A 136 -8.89 3.44 -5.49
CA LEU A 136 -7.61 3.72 -4.85
C LEU A 136 -6.98 5.05 -5.30
N PHE A 137 -7.32 5.59 -6.47
CA PHE A 137 -6.87 6.95 -6.84
C PHE A 137 -7.31 8.01 -5.85
N PHE A 138 -8.47 7.82 -5.21
CA PHE A 138 -9.01 8.78 -4.25
C PHE A 138 -8.62 8.39 -2.82
N LEU A 139 -8.80 7.11 -2.48
CA LEU A 139 -8.60 6.61 -1.12
C LEU A 139 -7.12 6.59 -0.73
N ALA A 140 -6.25 6.04 -1.58
CA ALA A 140 -4.83 5.91 -1.27
C ALA A 140 -4.13 7.27 -1.31
N SER A 141 -4.53 8.16 -2.22
CA SER A 141 -3.92 9.50 -2.34
C SER A 141 -4.08 10.31 -1.05
N VAL A 142 -5.28 10.31 -0.45
CA VAL A 142 -5.51 10.99 0.84
C VAL A 142 -4.64 10.40 1.94
N HIS A 143 -4.61 9.07 2.06
CA HIS A 143 -3.79 8.40 3.08
C HIS A 143 -2.29 8.71 2.90
N LEU A 144 -1.75 8.55 1.69
CA LEU A 144 -0.34 8.75 1.39
C LEU A 144 0.08 10.22 1.57
N TYR A 145 -0.78 11.18 1.21
CA TYR A 145 -0.48 12.60 1.40
C TYR A 145 -0.28 12.95 2.88
N ILE A 146 -1.11 12.39 3.76
CA ILE A 146 -0.99 12.63 5.21
C ILE A 146 0.26 11.97 5.77
N MET A 147 0.56 10.72 5.36
CA MET A 147 1.78 10.04 5.80
C MET A 147 3.04 10.77 5.30
N LEU A 148 2.98 11.41 4.14
CA LEU A 148 4.07 12.21 3.58
C LEU A 148 4.29 13.51 4.36
N THR A 149 3.21 14.23 4.66
CA THR A 149 3.25 15.61 5.18
C THR A 149 3.24 15.70 6.70
N ARG A 150 2.73 14.67 7.39
CA ARG A 150 2.61 14.60 8.85
C ARG A 150 3.21 13.28 9.40
N PRO A 151 4.46 12.93 9.04
CA PRO A 151 5.09 11.69 9.53
C PRO A 151 5.29 11.71 11.06
N ASP A 152 5.35 12.90 11.67
CA ASP A 152 5.44 13.14 13.10
C ASP A 152 4.16 12.77 13.88
N ARG A 153 3.07 12.48 13.15
CA ARG A 153 1.79 12.01 13.69
C ARG A 153 1.60 10.51 13.48
N ILE A 154 2.69 9.74 13.45
CA ILE A 154 2.66 8.28 13.46
C ILE A 154 3.08 7.82 14.85
N GLY A 155 2.29 6.91 15.42
CA GLY A 155 2.44 6.44 16.78
C GLY A 155 1.11 5.92 17.35
N PRO A 156 1.10 5.39 18.58
CA PRO A 156 -0.08 4.78 19.17
C PRO A 156 -1.24 5.77 19.35
N PHE A 157 -0.97 6.95 19.93
CA PHE A 157 -1.98 7.99 20.16
C PHE A 157 -2.22 8.81 18.89
N GLU A 158 -1.15 9.22 18.22
CA GLU A 158 -1.24 10.08 17.04
C GLU A 158 -2.00 9.43 15.88
N SER A 159 -1.87 8.11 15.73
CA SER A 159 -2.65 7.36 14.73
C SER A 159 -4.09 7.10 15.20
N ALA A 160 -4.31 6.86 16.48
CA ALA A 160 -5.64 6.64 17.04
C ALA A 160 -6.50 7.92 16.99
N ASP A 161 -5.92 9.06 17.35
CA ASP A 161 -6.53 10.38 17.22
C ASP A 161 -6.91 10.67 15.77
N ARG A 162 -6.04 10.33 14.81
CA ARG A 162 -6.38 10.46 13.38
C ARG A 162 -7.55 9.56 12.99
N VAL A 163 -7.53 8.29 13.43
CA VAL A 163 -8.58 7.32 13.08
C VAL A 163 -9.94 7.75 13.62
N TRP A 164 -10.00 8.14 14.89
CA TRP A 164 -11.25 8.47 15.58
C TRP A 164 -11.59 9.95 15.51
N SER A 165 -10.80 10.80 16.16
CA SER A 165 -11.07 12.23 16.33
C SER A 165 -11.00 13.01 15.02
N ASP A 166 -10.07 12.68 14.11
CA ASP A 166 -10.01 13.28 12.77
C ASP A 166 -10.93 12.54 11.75
N HIS A 167 -11.74 11.56 12.20
CA HIS A 167 -12.75 10.85 11.41
C HIS A 167 -12.22 10.07 10.20
N PHE A 168 -10.99 9.54 10.25
CA PHE A 168 -10.43 8.74 9.15
C PHE A 168 -10.95 7.30 9.09
N TRP A 169 -11.62 6.81 10.13
CA TRP A 169 -12.11 5.42 10.17
C TRP A 169 -12.97 5.02 8.94
N PRO A 170 -13.90 5.84 8.38
CA PRO A 170 -14.68 5.41 7.22
C PRO A 170 -13.80 5.24 5.98
N LEU A 171 -12.85 6.16 5.79
CA LEU A 171 -11.86 6.07 4.71
C LEU A 171 -11.03 4.80 4.86
N TYR A 172 -10.55 4.49 6.05
CA TYR A 172 -9.72 3.30 6.29
C TYR A 172 -10.48 1.99 6.11
N ILE A 173 -11.77 1.91 6.42
CA ILE A 173 -12.58 0.72 6.11
C ILE A 173 -12.64 0.48 4.61
N VAL A 174 -12.98 1.52 3.83
CA VAL A 174 -13.11 1.37 2.38
C VAL A 174 -11.75 1.15 1.72
N LEU A 175 -10.70 1.84 2.20
CA LEU A 175 -9.33 1.67 1.73
C LEU A 175 -8.82 0.25 2.00
N LEU A 176 -9.04 -0.30 3.20
CA LEU A 176 -8.67 -1.67 3.56
C LEU A 176 -9.30 -2.67 2.59
N LEU A 177 -10.62 -2.58 2.38
CA LEU A 177 -11.33 -3.47 1.45
C LEU A 177 -10.81 -3.32 0.02
N ALA A 178 -10.63 -2.08 -0.45
CA ALA A 178 -10.19 -1.81 -1.81
C ALA A 178 -8.77 -2.32 -2.07
N VAL A 179 -7.80 -1.98 -1.20
CA VAL A 179 -6.40 -2.35 -1.38
C VAL A 179 -6.17 -3.84 -1.21
N GLU A 180 -6.83 -4.48 -0.25
CA GLU A 180 -6.67 -5.92 0.00
C GLU A 180 -7.25 -6.76 -1.14
N LEU A 181 -8.45 -6.41 -1.62
CA LEU A 181 -9.01 -7.05 -2.81
C LEU A 181 -8.16 -6.78 -4.06
N HIS A 182 -7.72 -5.54 -4.27
CA HIS A 182 -6.91 -5.17 -5.43
C HIS A 182 -5.58 -5.94 -5.48
N GLY A 183 -4.86 -5.93 -4.36
CA GLY A 183 -3.56 -6.55 -4.17
C GLY A 183 -3.64 -8.07 -4.21
N GLY A 184 -4.57 -8.68 -3.45
CA GLY A 184 -4.75 -10.12 -3.42
C GLY A 184 -5.10 -10.70 -4.79
N ILE A 185 -6.08 -10.10 -5.49
CA ILE A 185 -6.42 -10.50 -6.86
C ILE A 185 -5.22 -10.25 -7.81
N GLY A 186 -4.51 -9.14 -7.62
CA GLY A 186 -3.30 -8.77 -8.37
C GLY A 186 -2.23 -9.85 -8.32
N LEU A 187 -1.81 -10.24 -7.13
CA LEU A 187 -0.82 -11.28 -6.86
C LEU A 187 -1.23 -12.62 -7.46
N TYR A 188 -2.49 -13.04 -7.27
CA TYR A 188 -3.02 -14.26 -7.86
C TYR A 188 -2.85 -14.27 -9.39
N ARG A 189 -3.34 -13.23 -10.08
CA ARG A 189 -3.26 -13.19 -11.54
C ARG A 189 -1.83 -12.98 -12.02
N LEU A 190 -0.98 -12.31 -11.24
CA LEU A 190 0.43 -12.14 -11.57
C LEU A 190 1.16 -13.49 -11.58
N ALA A 191 0.93 -14.31 -10.55
CA ALA A 191 1.48 -15.67 -10.48
C ALA A 191 0.99 -16.56 -11.64
N VAL A 192 -0.30 -16.47 -11.99
CA VAL A 192 -0.86 -17.21 -13.14
C VAL A 192 -0.31 -16.68 -14.47
N LYS A 193 -0.22 -15.35 -14.64
CA LYS A 193 0.24 -14.70 -15.88
C LYS A 193 1.67 -15.10 -16.24
N TRP A 194 2.56 -15.15 -15.25
CA TRP A 194 3.98 -15.46 -15.45
C TRP A 194 4.32 -16.93 -15.20
N GLY A 195 3.35 -17.75 -14.81
CA GLY A 195 3.54 -19.19 -14.61
C GLY A 195 4.61 -19.55 -13.58
N TRP A 196 4.81 -18.72 -12.54
CA TRP A 196 5.93 -18.84 -11.59
C TRP A 196 6.07 -20.21 -10.92
N PHE A 197 4.95 -20.90 -10.69
CA PHE A 197 4.91 -22.17 -9.98
C PHE A 197 4.69 -23.35 -10.92
N GLY A 198 5.16 -23.27 -12.18
CA GLY A 198 4.97 -24.24 -13.26
C GLY A 198 4.62 -25.66 -12.81
N SER A 199 3.51 -26.19 -13.29
CA SER A 199 3.01 -27.51 -12.88
C SER A 199 2.58 -28.33 -14.08
N ALA A 200 2.78 -29.65 -14.02
CA ALA A 200 2.21 -30.59 -15.00
C ALA A 200 0.68 -30.48 -15.13
N ASP A 201 -0.02 -30.10 -14.04
CA ASP A 201 -1.46 -29.80 -14.06
C ASP A 201 -1.75 -28.33 -13.70
N ALA A 202 -1.81 -27.50 -14.74
CA ALA A 202 -2.12 -26.07 -14.62
C ALA A 202 -3.49 -25.78 -13.97
N LYS A 203 -4.48 -26.67 -14.09
CA LYS A 203 -5.80 -26.47 -13.48
C LYS A 203 -5.72 -26.65 -11.97
N ALA A 204 -5.04 -27.70 -11.51
CA ALA A 204 -4.80 -27.91 -10.08
C ALA A 204 -4.00 -26.76 -9.46
N MET A 205 -2.96 -26.27 -10.15
CA MET A 205 -2.19 -25.11 -9.67
C MET A 205 -3.04 -23.84 -9.58
N ARG A 206 -3.83 -23.53 -10.61
CA ARG A 206 -4.76 -22.38 -10.58
C ARG A 206 -5.73 -22.46 -9.40
N ARG A 207 -6.28 -23.65 -9.10
CA ARG A 207 -7.16 -23.86 -7.93
C ARG A 207 -6.44 -23.61 -6.61
N ARG A 208 -5.20 -24.08 -6.46
CA ARG A 208 -4.38 -23.84 -5.26
C ARG A 208 -4.08 -22.35 -5.07
N LEU A 209 -3.69 -21.66 -6.15
CA LEU A 209 -3.43 -20.22 -6.10
C LEU A 209 -4.69 -19.42 -5.74
N LYS A 210 -5.87 -19.82 -6.24
CA LYS A 210 -7.15 -19.21 -5.83
C LYS A 210 -7.44 -19.40 -4.35
N LEU A 211 -7.23 -20.62 -3.84
CA LEU A 211 -7.42 -20.91 -2.41
C LEU A 211 -6.47 -20.07 -1.56
N ALA A 212 -5.18 -20.06 -1.89
CA ALA A 212 -4.17 -19.27 -1.19
C ALA A 212 -4.52 -17.77 -1.21
N LYS A 213 -4.95 -17.25 -2.36
CA LYS A 213 -5.43 -15.87 -2.51
C LYS A 213 -6.57 -15.58 -1.52
N TRP A 214 -7.61 -16.40 -1.48
CA TRP A 214 -8.76 -16.17 -0.60
C TRP A 214 -8.39 -16.31 0.89
N ALA A 215 -7.54 -17.28 1.24
CA ALA A 215 -7.04 -17.43 2.60
C ALA A 215 -6.25 -16.19 3.06
N LEU A 216 -5.34 -15.68 2.22
CA LEU A 216 -4.57 -14.47 2.50
C LEU A 216 -5.48 -13.24 2.61
N THR A 217 -6.42 -13.07 1.69
CA THR A 217 -7.41 -11.98 1.75
C THR A 217 -8.22 -12.03 3.05
N ALA A 218 -8.72 -13.21 3.45
CA ALA A 218 -9.45 -13.35 4.71
C ALA A 218 -8.57 -13.02 5.92
N PHE A 219 -7.33 -13.52 5.94
CA PHE A 219 -6.36 -13.25 7.00
C PHE A 219 -6.08 -11.75 7.16
N PHE A 220 -5.71 -11.05 6.08
CA PHE A 220 -5.38 -9.62 6.13
C PHE A 220 -6.60 -8.74 6.40
N LEU A 221 -7.81 -9.12 5.95
CA LEU A 221 -9.02 -8.40 6.34
C LEU A 221 -9.31 -8.56 7.83
N VAL A 222 -9.24 -9.77 8.39
CA VAL A 222 -9.43 -9.99 9.83
C VAL A 222 -8.39 -9.21 10.63
N LEU A 223 -7.11 -9.31 10.25
CA LEU A 223 -6.02 -8.56 10.88
C LEU A 223 -6.24 -7.04 10.78
N GLY A 224 -6.63 -6.56 9.60
CA GLY A 224 -6.88 -5.14 9.34
C GLY A 224 -8.05 -4.57 10.12
N PHE A 225 -9.17 -5.29 10.19
CA PHE A 225 -10.33 -4.87 10.99
C PHE A 225 -10.04 -4.93 12.50
N ALA A 226 -9.32 -5.95 12.97
CA ALA A 226 -8.87 -6.00 14.37
C ALA A 226 -7.96 -4.82 14.70
N THR A 227 -6.99 -4.52 13.83
CA THR A 227 -6.07 -3.38 13.95
C THR A 227 -6.83 -2.05 13.99
N LEU A 228 -7.79 -1.86 13.07
CA LEU A 228 -8.60 -0.65 13.03
C LEU A 228 -9.48 -0.51 14.28
N ALA A 229 -10.08 -1.59 14.76
CA ALA A 229 -10.85 -1.59 15.99
C ALA A 229 -9.99 -1.21 17.21
N ALA A 230 -8.73 -1.66 17.26
CA ALA A 230 -7.79 -1.25 18.30
C ALA A 230 -7.50 0.26 18.26
N TYR A 231 -7.26 0.83 17.07
CA TYR A 231 -7.07 2.28 16.94
C TYR A 231 -8.33 3.07 17.28
N ILE A 232 -9.51 2.62 16.87
CA ILE A 232 -10.79 3.25 17.25
C ILE A 232 -10.93 3.25 18.77
N ARG A 233 -10.72 2.10 19.43
CA ARG A 233 -10.83 1.99 20.88
C ARG A 233 -9.86 2.94 21.59
N ILE A 234 -8.59 2.96 21.19
CA ILE A 234 -7.60 3.86 21.78
C ILE A 234 -7.99 5.32 21.53
N GLY A 235 -8.51 5.64 20.34
CA GLY A 235 -8.93 7.00 19.98
C GLY A 235 -10.13 7.47 20.79
N VAL A 236 -11.09 6.59 21.09
CA VAL A 236 -12.20 6.88 22.01
C VAL A 236 -11.68 7.13 23.43
N GLU A 237 -10.78 6.29 23.94
CA GLU A 237 -10.19 6.45 25.28
C GLU A 237 -9.28 7.70 25.42
N HIS A 238 -8.76 8.20 24.30
CA HIS A 238 -7.81 9.30 24.23
C HIS A 238 -8.43 10.62 23.77
N SER A 239 -9.70 10.65 23.35
CA SER A 239 -10.32 11.81 22.68
C SER A 239 -10.25 13.10 23.48
N ASP A 240 -10.35 13.03 24.81
CA ASP A 240 -10.30 14.19 25.71
C ASP A 240 -8.90 14.82 25.81
N ARG A 241 -7.85 14.11 25.35
CA ARG A 241 -6.43 14.51 25.37
C ARG A 241 -5.84 14.57 23.97
N TYR A 242 -6.68 14.86 22.98
CA TYR A 242 -6.28 14.94 21.56
C TYR A 242 -4.96 15.70 21.38
N GLY A 243 -4.00 15.07 20.68
CA GLY A 243 -2.70 15.66 20.38
C GLY A 243 -1.62 15.43 21.44
N GLU A 244 -1.93 14.83 22.59
CA GLU A 244 -0.93 14.32 23.52
C GLU A 244 -0.11 13.20 22.87
N ARG A 245 1.22 13.24 23.04
CA ARG A 245 2.12 12.23 22.48
C ARG A 245 2.22 11.02 23.39
N TYR A 246 2.31 9.84 22.78
CA TYR A 246 2.50 8.62 23.56
C TYR A 246 3.89 8.58 24.21
N VAL A 247 3.94 8.42 25.52
CA VAL A 247 5.16 8.12 26.29
C VAL A 247 5.18 6.61 26.58
N PRO A 248 6.23 5.88 26.19
CA PRO A 248 6.31 4.44 26.41
C PRO A 248 6.45 4.11 27.89
N ALA A 249 5.97 2.93 28.32
CA ALA A 249 5.88 2.57 29.72
C ALA A 249 7.23 2.64 30.46
N GLN A 250 8.33 2.30 29.79
CA GLN A 250 9.68 2.35 30.36
C GLN A 250 10.10 3.77 30.77
N LEU A 251 9.60 4.80 30.08
CA LEU A 251 9.90 6.21 30.39
C LEU A 251 8.94 6.79 31.44
N GLN A 252 7.76 6.20 31.62
CA GLN A 252 6.80 6.62 32.65
C GLN A 252 7.25 6.19 34.06
N THR A 253 8.01 5.10 34.18
CA THR A 253 8.44 4.54 35.47
C THR A 253 9.79 5.09 35.98
N SER A 254 10.42 6.04 35.26
CA SER A 254 11.67 6.65 35.72
C SER A 254 11.41 7.55 36.94
N PRO A 255 12.02 7.31 38.12
CA PRO A 255 11.84 8.18 39.27
C PRO A 255 12.29 9.60 38.93
N VAL A 256 11.42 10.58 39.14
CA VAL A 256 11.83 11.98 39.19
C VAL A 256 12.94 12.09 40.25
N PRO A 257 14.14 12.60 39.95
CA PRO A 257 15.13 12.86 40.98
C PRO A 257 14.50 13.80 42.00
N ALA A 258 14.42 13.35 43.26
CA ALA A 258 13.95 14.20 44.35
C ALA A 258 14.74 15.52 44.30
N PRO A 259 14.09 16.70 44.42
CA PRO A 259 14.82 17.95 44.49
C PRO A 259 15.82 17.83 45.64
N ALA A 260 17.11 18.03 45.33
CA ALA A 260 18.15 18.04 46.34
C ALA A 260 17.73 19.03 47.42
N GLY A 261 17.39 18.50 48.60
CA GLY A 261 17.01 19.30 49.76
C GLY A 261 18.13 20.27 50.05
N GLY A 262 17.94 21.52 49.67
CA GLY A 262 18.82 22.61 50.04
C GLY A 262 18.76 22.75 51.54
N ASP A 263 19.83 22.32 52.21
CA ASP A 263 20.12 22.63 53.61
C ASP A 263 20.29 24.16 53.72
N LEU A 264 19.18 24.88 53.90
CA LEU A 264 19.18 26.28 54.30
C LEU A 264 19.54 26.34 55.78
N ARG A 265 20.83 26.18 56.09
CA ARG A 265 21.40 26.70 57.33
C ARG A 265 21.24 28.21 57.35
N SER A 266 20.35 28.72 58.21
CA SER A 266 20.26 30.14 58.52
C SER A 266 21.46 30.57 59.38
N PRO A 267 22.19 31.64 59.03
CA PRO A 267 23.08 32.28 59.97
C PRO A 267 22.29 33.34 60.76
N ARG A 268 22.04 33.06 62.03
CA ARG A 268 22.08 33.99 63.19
C ARG A 268 21.42 33.36 64.41
#